data_AF-A0A661BQA1-F1
#
_entry.id   AF-A0A661BQA1-F1
#
_cell.length_a   1.000
_cell.length_b   1.000
_cell.length_c   1.000
_cell.angle_alpha   90.00
_cell.angle_beta   90.00
_cell.angle_gamma   90.00
#
_symmetry.space_group_name_H-M   'P 1'
#
loop_
_entity.id
_entity.type
_entity.pdbx_description
1 polymer ?
#
loop_
_entity_poly.entity_id
_entity_poly.type
_entity_poly.pdbx_seq_one_letter_code
_entity_poly.pdbx_strand_id
1 'polypeptide(L)'
;MNAVNTSQKNIELDISSQIVEAAHNRFRHYGYGKTTMAEIAADIGMSAANLYRYFKNKQDIIAECANRSMCERLDRLRVAIRKPELSAIERLKAYVLTDLVISQEMAENDEKINELVNNITLQRPDMVYSKIEAENAVIEEILSYGN
;
A
#
# COMPACT_ATOMS: atom_id res chain seq x y z
N MET A 1 -29.01 -13.88 0.78
CA MET A 1 -27.53 -13.72 0.69
C MET A 1 -26.94 -14.74 1.66
N ASN A 2 -26.50 -15.90 1.16
CA ASN A 2 -26.26 -17.11 1.97
C ASN A 2 -24.82 -17.18 2.51
N ALA A 3 -24.64 -17.70 3.73
CA ALA A 3 -23.36 -17.81 4.44
C ALA A 3 -22.22 -18.49 3.65
N VAL A 4 -22.54 -19.36 2.70
CA VAL A 4 -21.58 -20.01 1.78
C VAL A 4 -20.84 -18.99 0.89
N ASN A 5 -21.53 -17.92 0.45
CA ASN A 5 -20.94 -16.89 -0.41
C ASN A 5 -19.98 -15.97 0.37
N THR A 6 -20.22 -15.81 1.68
CA THR A 6 -19.35 -15.03 2.57
C THR A 6 -18.05 -15.78 2.88
N SER A 7 -18.12 -17.08 3.16
CA SER A 7 -16.92 -17.89 3.46
C SER A 7 -15.99 -18.02 2.26
N GLN A 8 -16.53 -18.21 1.06
CA GLN A 8 -15.71 -18.32 -0.15
C GLN A 8 -15.07 -16.98 -0.53
N LYS A 9 -15.80 -15.87 -0.38
CA LYS A 9 -15.26 -14.52 -0.55
C LYS A 9 -14.15 -14.20 0.46
N ASN A 10 -14.29 -14.64 1.72
CA ASN A 10 -13.25 -14.45 2.74
C ASN A 10 -11.97 -15.23 2.42
N ILE A 11 -12.09 -16.45 1.89
CA ILE A 11 -10.94 -17.24 1.43
C ILE A 11 -10.27 -16.58 0.22
N GLU A 12 -11.04 -16.08 -0.75
CA GLU A 12 -10.48 -15.37 -1.91
C GLU A 12 -9.77 -14.07 -1.53
N LEU A 13 -10.30 -13.34 -0.54
CA LEU A 13 -9.67 -12.15 0.02
C LEU A 13 -8.35 -12.48 0.72
N ASP A 14 -8.30 -13.60 1.46
CA ASP A 14 -7.09 -14.08 2.12
C ASP A 14 -6.00 -14.46 1.09
N ILE A 15 -6.35 -15.22 0.05
CA ILE A 15 -5.40 -15.59 -1.01
C ILE A 15 -4.89 -14.38 -1.78
N SER A 16 -5.76 -13.43 -2.11
CA SER A 16 -5.35 -12.18 -2.77
C SER A 16 -4.35 -11.41 -1.90
N SER A 17 -4.56 -11.39 -0.59
CA SER A 17 -3.64 -10.76 0.35
C SER A 17 -2.27 -11.44 0.38
N GLN A 18 -2.22 -12.77 0.38
CA GLN A 18 -0.98 -13.55 0.33
C GLN A 18 -0.21 -13.33 -0.98
N ILE A 19 -0.90 -13.23 -2.12
CA ILE A 19 -0.29 -12.89 -3.41
C ILE A 19 0.36 -11.51 -3.36
N VAL A 20 -0.36 -10.51 -2.84
CA VAL A 20 0.14 -9.13 -2.73
C VAL A 20 1.36 -9.06 -1.80
N GLU A 21 1.36 -9.82 -0.70
CA GLU A 21 2.50 -9.88 0.22
C GLU A 21 3.74 -10.53 -0.41
N ALA A 22 3.56 -11.68 -1.06
CA ALA A 22 4.66 -12.37 -1.75
C ALA A 22 5.25 -11.49 -2.87
N ALA A 23 4.39 -10.85 -3.66
CA ALA A 23 4.81 -9.93 -4.71
C ALA A 23 5.53 -8.71 -4.14
N HIS A 24 5.01 -8.09 -3.08
CA HIS A 24 5.65 -6.96 -2.41
C HIS A 24 7.07 -7.31 -1.94
N ASN A 25 7.24 -8.49 -1.32
CA ASN A 25 8.55 -8.96 -0.88
C ASN A 25 9.51 -9.18 -2.05
N ARG A 26 9.05 -9.79 -3.14
CA ARG A 26 9.87 -9.95 -4.35
C ARG A 26 10.24 -8.63 -5.00
N PHE A 27 9.30 -7.70 -5.13
CA PHE A 27 9.57 -6.39 -5.72
C PHE A 27 10.60 -5.61 -4.91
N ARG A 28 10.54 -5.67 -3.57
CA ARG A 28 11.54 -5.05 -2.70
C ARG A 28 12.92 -5.68 -2.83
N HIS A 29 12.99 -7.00 -2.97
CA HIS A 29 14.27 -7.71 -2.99
C HIS A 29 14.92 -7.79 -4.39
N TYR A 30 14.14 -8.14 -5.41
CA TYR A 30 14.62 -8.40 -6.77
C TYR A 30 14.32 -7.27 -7.77
N GLY A 31 13.37 -6.37 -7.45
CA GLY A 31 12.88 -5.33 -8.36
C GLY A 31 11.67 -5.78 -9.19
N TYR A 32 10.96 -4.81 -9.75
CA TYR A 32 9.73 -5.05 -10.52
C TYR A 32 10.03 -5.80 -11.82
N GLY A 33 10.99 -5.31 -12.60
CA GLY A 33 11.31 -5.84 -13.93
C GLY A 33 11.80 -7.29 -13.90
N LYS A 34 12.50 -7.69 -12.83
CA LYS A 34 13.06 -9.05 -12.67
C LYS A 34 12.10 -10.06 -12.05
N THR A 35 10.91 -9.63 -11.63
CA THR A 35 9.92 -10.50 -10.99
C THR A 35 8.85 -10.93 -11.99
N THR A 36 8.49 -12.21 -11.99
CA THR A 36 7.45 -12.79 -12.86
C THR A 36 6.24 -13.30 -12.10
N MET A 37 5.10 -13.45 -12.77
CA MET A 37 3.87 -14.01 -12.20
C MET A 37 4.06 -15.46 -11.72
N ALA A 38 4.89 -16.24 -12.42
CA ALA A 38 5.17 -17.63 -12.07
C ALA A 38 5.98 -17.76 -10.78
N GLU A 39 6.95 -16.86 -10.59
CA GLU A 39 7.74 -16.78 -9.37
C GLU A 39 6.91 -16.38 -8.15
N ILE A 40 6.05 -15.37 -8.29
CA ILE A 40 5.12 -14.97 -7.22
C ILE A 40 4.20 -16.13 -6.83
N ALA A 41 3.66 -16.85 -7.83
CA ALA A 41 2.81 -18.01 -7.59
C ALA A 41 3.56 -19.14 -6.85
N ALA A 42 4.82 -19.37 -7.23
CA ALA A 42 5.66 -20.39 -6.62
C ALA A 42 5.97 -20.11 -5.14
N ASP A 43 6.18 -18.84 -4.76
CA ASP A 43 6.47 -18.45 -3.38
C ASP A 43 5.36 -18.82 -2.39
N ILE A 44 4.11 -18.88 -2.87
CA ILE A 44 2.94 -19.25 -2.06
C ILE A 44 2.36 -20.63 -2.45
N GLY A 45 3.16 -21.45 -3.14
CA GLY A 45 2.82 -22.85 -3.43
C GLY A 45 1.67 -23.07 -4.40
N MET A 46 1.42 -22.14 -5.33
CA MET A 46 0.37 -22.29 -6.35
C MET A 46 0.89 -22.23 -7.79
N SER A 47 0.06 -22.68 -8.73
CA SER A 47 0.38 -22.56 -10.16
C SER A 47 0.16 -21.12 -10.66
N ALA A 48 0.92 -20.71 -11.67
CA ALA A 48 0.70 -19.43 -12.34
C ALA A 48 -0.73 -19.28 -12.86
N ALA A 49 -1.31 -20.37 -13.39
CA ALA A 49 -2.71 -20.39 -13.85
C ALA A 49 -3.72 -20.09 -12.72
N ASN A 50 -3.44 -20.56 -11.50
CA ASN A 50 -4.27 -20.23 -10.35
C ASN A 50 -4.13 -18.76 -9.96
N LEU A 51 -2.92 -18.22 -9.97
CA LEU A 51 -2.66 -16.81 -9.67
C LEU A 51 -3.39 -15.86 -10.64
N TYR A 52 -3.44 -16.22 -11.94
CA TYR A 52 -4.19 -15.45 -12.94
C TYR A 52 -5.70 -15.37 -12.70
N ARG A 53 -6.26 -16.21 -11.81
CA ARG A 53 -7.66 -16.08 -11.38
C ARG A 53 -7.89 -14.89 -10.44
N TYR A 54 -6.84 -14.45 -9.73
CA TYR A 54 -6.90 -13.35 -8.76
C TYR A 54 -6.42 -12.04 -9.39
N PHE A 55 -5.34 -12.08 -10.17
CA PHE A 55 -4.75 -10.90 -10.79
C PHE A 55 -4.49 -11.15 -12.27
N LYS A 56 -4.98 -10.26 -13.14
CA LYS A 56 -4.85 -10.44 -14.59
C LYS A 56 -3.41 -10.28 -15.06
N ASN A 57 -2.63 -9.47 -14.34
CA ASN A 57 -1.27 -9.14 -14.72
C ASN A 57 -0.47 -8.64 -13.48
N LYS A 58 0.83 -8.46 -13.66
CA LYS A 58 1.75 -7.97 -12.63
C LYS A 58 1.47 -6.51 -12.20
N GLN A 59 0.86 -5.71 -13.08
CA GLN A 59 0.50 -4.30 -12.82
C GLN A 59 -0.64 -4.18 -11.81
N ASP A 60 -1.64 -5.07 -11.90
CA ASP A 60 -2.74 -5.12 -10.93
C ASP A 60 -2.21 -5.46 -9.52
N ILE A 61 -1.21 -6.34 -9.43
CA ILE A 61 -0.60 -6.72 -8.16
C ILE A 61 0.18 -5.55 -7.55
N ILE A 62 1.04 -4.89 -8.33
CA ILE A 62 1.82 -3.75 -7.81
C ILE A 62 0.94 -2.54 -7.44
N ALA A 63 -0.16 -2.32 -8.17
CA ALA A 63 -1.16 -1.34 -7.76
C ALA A 63 -1.71 -1.67 -6.37
N GLU A 64 -2.05 -2.93 -6.10
CA GLU A 64 -2.57 -3.32 -4.80
C GLU A 64 -1.50 -3.30 -3.69
N CYS A 65 -0.24 -3.63 -4.00
CA CYS A 65 0.88 -3.42 -3.09
C CYS A 65 0.99 -1.93 -2.70
N ALA A 66 0.91 -1.01 -3.66
CA ALA A 66 1.01 0.42 -3.40
C ALA A 66 -0.20 0.97 -2.63
N ASN A 67 -1.40 0.48 -2.93
CA ASN A 67 -2.60 0.80 -2.16
C ASN A 67 -2.43 0.39 -0.69
N ARG A 68 -1.96 -0.84 -0.45
CA ARG A 68 -1.64 -1.34 0.90
C ARG A 68 -0.62 -0.45 1.61
N SER A 69 0.51 -0.16 0.98
CA SER A 69 1.54 0.72 1.56
C SER A 69 1.01 2.13 1.85
N MET A 70 0.12 2.66 1.01
CA MET A 70 -0.52 3.95 1.24
C MET A 70 -1.42 3.91 2.48
N CYS A 71 -2.27 2.89 2.61
CA CYS A 71 -3.13 2.70 3.78
C CYS A 71 -2.30 2.58 5.07
N GLU A 72 -1.25 1.76 5.07
CA GLU A 72 -0.34 1.61 6.22
C GLU A 72 0.32 2.94 6.62
N ARG A 73 0.76 3.74 5.63
CA ARG A 73 1.31 5.07 5.85
C ARG A 73 0.27 6.01 6.47
N LEU A 74 -0.95 6.04 5.93
CA LEU A 74 -2.04 6.88 6.46
C LEU A 74 -2.42 6.49 7.88
N ASP A 75 -2.45 5.20 8.20
CA ASP A 75 -2.74 4.71 9.54
C ASP A 75 -1.65 5.14 10.54
N ARG A 76 -0.37 5.04 10.17
CA ARG A 76 0.74 5.55 10.99
C ARG A 76 0.62 7.05 11.24
N LEU A 77 0.30 7.83 10.21
CA LEU A 77 0.09 9.28 10.34
C LEU A 77 -1.09 9.58 11.28
N ARG A 78 -2.22 8.89 11.12
CA ARG A 78 -3.39 9.03 12.00
C ARG A 78 -3.08 8.69 13.45
N VAL A 79 -2.33 7.61 13.70
CA VAL A 79 -1.87 7.24 15.04
C VAL A 79 -0.98 8.33 15.65
N ALA A 80 -0.11 8.94 14.85
CA ALA A 80 0.75 10.03 15.31
C ALA A 80 -0.04 11.28 15.67
N ILE A 81 -1.07 11.63 14.88
CA ILE A 81 -1.84 12.86 15.09
C ILE A 81 -2.99 12.72 16.07
N ARG A 82 -3.61 11.55 16.27
CA ARG A 82 -4.80 11.34 17.13
C ARG A 82 -4.47 11.11 18.60
N LYS A 83 -3.43 11.77 19.10
CA LYS A 83 -3.04 11.74 20.51
C LYS A 83 -3.80 12.82 21.29
N PRO A 84 -4.54 12.50 22.38
CA PRO A 84 -5.45 13.44 23.04
C PRO A 84 -4.74 14.67 23.63
N GLU A 85 -3.47 14.54 24.01
CA GLU A 85 -2.67 15.56 24.68
C GLU A 85 -2.11 16.65 23.74
N LEU A 86 -2.18 16.46 22.42
CA LEU A 86 -1.55 17.37 21.47
C LEU A 86 -2.45 18.55 21.08
N SER A 87 -1.88 19.75 21.08
CA SER A 87 -2.42 20.92 20.38
C SER A 87 -2.36 20.76 18.86
N ALA A 88 -3.09 21.58 18.11
CA ALA A 88 -3.06 21.55 16.64
C ALA A 88 -1.64 21.72 16.05
N ILE A 89 -0.82 22.60 16.63
CA ILE A 89 0.58 22.81 16.21
C ILE A 89 1.43 21.56 16.49
N GLU A 90 1.24 20.91 17.63
CA GLU A 90 1.95 19.68 17.97
C GLU A 90 1.53 18.50 17.09
N ARG A 91 0.24 18.42 16.71
CA ARG A 91 -0.24 17.44 15.72
C ARG A 91 0.40 17.66 14.35
N LEU A 92 0.51 18.91 13.89
CA LEU A 92 1.19 19.23 12.64
C LEU A 92 2.67 18.84 12.68
N LYS A 93 3.36 19.12 13.80
CA LYS A 93 4.75 18.67 13.99
C LYS A 93 4.87 17.15 13.98
N ALA A 94 3.97 16.44 14.68
CA ALA A 94 3.95 14.98 14.70
C ALA A 94 3.70 14.39 13.32
N TYR A 95 2.80 14.99 12.53
CA TYR A 95 2.54 14.63 11.14
C TYR A 95 3.82 14.76 10.29
N VAL A 96 4.45 15.93 10.26
CA VAL A 96 5.64 16.18 9.42
C VAL A 96 6.81 15.27 9.82
N LEU A 97 7.06 15.10 11.12
CA LEU A 97 8.14 14.22 11.59
C LEU A 97 7.88 12.76 11.23
N THR A 98 6.63 12.30 11.36
CA THR A 98 6.25 10.93 11.02
C THR A 98 6.34 10.69 9.51
N ASP A 99 5.87 11.63 8.70
CA ASP A 99 5.98 11.55 7.23
C ASP A 99 7.43 11.53 6.76
N LEU A 100 8.32 12.30 7.40
CA LEU A 100 9.75 12.29 7.11
C LEU A 100 10.39 10.93 7.45
N VAL A 101 10.08 10.35 8.60
CA VAL A 101 10.57 9.02 9.00
C VAL A 101 10.10 7.96 8.01
N ILE A 102 8.82 7.98 7.63
CA ILE A 102 8.28 7.04 6.64
C ILE A 102 8.97 7.22 5.29
N SER A 103 9.17 8.46 4.84
CA SER A 103 9.86 8.76 3.59
C SER A 103 11.31 8.27 3.59
N GLN A 104 12.00 8.38 4.73
CA GLN A 104 13.36 7.85 4.90
C GLN A 104 13.41 6.32 4.84
N GLU A 105 12.50 5.62 5.53
CA GLU A 105 12.38 4.15 5.48
C GLU A 105 12.14 3.65 4.04
N MET A 106 11.41 4.43 3.23
CA MET A 106 11.21 4.12 1.81
C MET A 106 12.48 4.38 0.97
N ALA A 107 13.19 5.48 1.23
CA ALA A 107 14.42 5.86 0.50
C ALA A 107 15.58 4.87 0.70
N GLU A 108 15.64 4.14 1.82
CA GLU A 108 16.64 3.08 2.03
C GLU A 108 16.59 1.96 0.97
N ASN A 109 15.51 1.88 0.16
CA ASN A 109 15.33 0.91 -0.93
C ASN A 109 15.31 1.57 -2.33
N ASP A 110 15.95 2.74 -2.47
CA ASP A 110 15.81 3.73 -3.55
C ASP A 110 15.60 3.16 -4.97
N GLU A 111 16.49 2.31 -5.47
CA GLU A 111 16.41 1.85 -6.87
C GLU A 111 15.14 1.05 -7.17
N LYS A 112 14.73 0.15 -6.26
CA LYS A 112 13.59 -0.74 -6.45
C LYS A 112 12.29 0.03 -6.22
N ILE A 113 12.25 0.88 -5.19
CA ILE A 113 11.10 1.74 -4.93
C ILE A 113 10.86 2.71 -6.08
N ASN A 114 11.92 3.33 -6.62
CA ASN A 114 11.80 4.22 -7.77
C ASN A 114 11.24 3.50 -9.01
N GLU A 115 11.65 2.26 -9.24
CA GLU A 115 11.06 1.43 -10.30
C GLU A 115 9.55 1.22 -10.09
N LEU A 116 9.11 0.89 -8.86
CA LEU A 116 7.69 0.70 -8.54
C LEU A 116 6.90 2.01 -8.70
N VAL A 117 7.40 3.11 -8.14
CA VAL A 117 6.77 4.43 -8.22
C VAL A 117 6.61 4.88 -9.66
N ASN A 118 7.64 4.71 -10.50
CA ASN A 118 7.56 5.04 -11.92
C ASN A 118 6.52 4.20 -12.66
N ASN A 119 6.46 2.88 -12.40
CA ASN A 119 5.47 2.02 -13.02
C ASN A 119 4.03 2.40 -12.62
N ILE A 120 3.78 2.64 -11.33
CA ILE A 120 2.45 3.00 -10.84
C ILE A 120 2.04 4.37 -11.34
N THR A 121 2.92 5.37 -11.25
CA THR A 121 2.60 6.76 -11.66
C THR A 121 2.23 6.84 -13.14
N LEU A 122 2.90 6.07 -13.99
CA LEU A 122 2.62 6.06 -15.43
C LEU A 122 1.34 5.29 -15.79
N GLN A 123 1.04 4.21 -15.07
CA GLN A 123 -0.04 3.29 -15.47
C GLN A 123 -1.34 3.49 -14.69
N ARG A 124 -1.26 4.08 -13.49
CA ARG A 124 -2.34 4.27 -12.53
C ARG A 124 -2.32 5.68 -11.93
N PRO A 125 -2.44 6.74 -12.75
CA PRO A 125 -2.44 8.12 -12.27
C PRO A 125 -3.59 8.41 -11.30
N ASP A 126 -4.70 7.68 -11.39
CA ASP A 126 -5.83 7.70 -10.45
C ASP A 126 -5.37 7.53 -8.99
N MET A 127 -4.39 6.66 -8.77
CA MET A 127 -3.87 6.39 -7.43
C MET A 127 -3.09 7.58 -6.84
N VAL A 128 -2.47 8.42 -7.69
CA VAL A 128 -1.78 9.63 -7.24
C VAL A 128 -2.79 10.65 -6.73
N TYR A 129 -3.93 10.81 -7.41
CA TYR A 129 -5.00 11.69 -6.97
C TYR A 129 -5.61 11.21 -5.64
N SER A 130 -5.92 9.92 -5.52
CA SER A 130 -6.46 9.35 -4.27
C SER A 130 -5.47 9.51 -3.10
N LYS A 131 -4.16 9.41 -3.36
CA LYS A 131 -3.12 9.70 -2.36
C LYS A 131 -3.22 11.15 -1.86
N ILE A 132 -3.24 12.11 -2.78
CA ILE A 132 -3.28 13.54 -2.44
C ILE A 132 -4.56 13.86 -1.65
N GLU A 133 -5.71 13.34 -2.07
CA GLU A 133 -6.98 13.51 -1.35
C GLU A 133 -6.91 12.96 0.07
N ALA A 134 -6.35 11.76 0.25
CA ALA A 134 -6.21 11.16 1.57
C ALA A 134 -5.24 11.93 2.49
N GLU A 135 -4.16 12.48 1.94
CA GLU A 135 -3.23 13.34 2.69
C GLU A 135 -3.88 14.65 3.11
N ASN A 136 -4.62 15.30 2.19
CA ASN A 136 -5.36 16.52 2.49
C ASN A 136 -6.38 16.29 3.60
N ALA A 137 -7.08 15.15 3.60
CA ALA A 137 -8.02 14.81 4.66
C ALA A 137 -7.35 14.70 6.05
N VAL A 138 -6.09 14.22 6.13
CA VAL A 138 -5.34 14.19 7.39
C VAL A 138 -4.99 15.61 7.85
N ILE A 139 -4.62 16.50 6.93
CA ILE A 139 -4.33 17.91 7.24
C ILE A 139 -5.60 18.64 7.68
N GLU A 140 -6.72 18.45 6.98
CA GLU A 140 -8.03 18.99 7.37
C GLU A 140 -8.44 18.53 8.78
N GLU A 141 -8.21 17.25 9.10
CA GLU A 141 -8.42 16.72 10.45
C GLU A 141 -7.56 17.47 11.49
N ILE A 142 -6.27 17.68 11.23
CA ILE A 142 -5.38 18.45 12.12
C ILE A 142 -5.92 19.87 12.34
N LEU A 143 -6.32 20.55 11.26
CA LEU A 143 -6.84 21.91 11.33
C LEU A 143 -8.14 22.01 12.14
N SER A 144 -8.98 20.97 12.11
CA SER A 144 -10.22 20.92 12.90
C SER A 144 -9.99 20.98 14.42
N TYR A 145 -8.81 20.58 14.91
CA TYR A 145 -8.43 20.68 16.32
C TYR A 145 -7.97 22.09 16.74
N GLY A 146 -7.75 23.00 15.78
CA GLY A 146 -7.30 24.37 16.06
C GLY A 146 -8.41 25.42 16.04
N ASN A 147 -9.62 25.04 15.63
CA ASN A 147 -10.80 25.92 15.54
C ASN A 147 -11.65 25.87 16.82
#